data_AF-A0A0Q4Y8Z3-F1
#
_entry.id   AF-A0A0Q4Y8Z3-F1
#
_cell.length_a   1.000
_cell.length_b   1.000
_cell.length_c   1.000
_cell.angle_alpha   90.00
_cell.angle_beta   90.00
_cell.angle_gamma   90.00
#
_symmetry.space_group_name_H-M   'P 1'
#
loop_
_entity.id
_entity.type
_entity.pdbx_description
1 polymer ?
#
loop_
_entity_poly.entity_id
_entity_poly.type
_entity_poly.pdbx_seq_one_letter_code
_entity_poly.pdbx_strand_id
1 'polypeptide(L)'
;MGDVLHNREERLPPVGRYNAGQKLLFWVLLLSMAGQLLTGLVMWRAYFSHLFPIGMLHLASLLHAFFGFVLVCSIIVHVYAATGSRSR
;
A
#
# COMPACT_ATOMS: atom_id res chain seq x y z
N MET A 1 -4.77 -37.21 17.24
CA MET A 1 -5.07 -36.72 15.88
C MET A 1 -6.56 -36.35 15.75
N GLY A 2 -7.06 -35.43 16.58
CA GLY A 2 -8.48 -35.04 16.57
C GLY A 2 -8.73 -33.58 16.95
N ASP A 3 -7.67 -32.77 17.05
CA ASP A 3 -7.71 -31.42 17.63
C ASP A 3 -7.34 -30.34 16.60
N VAL A 4 -7.56 -30.64 15.31
CA VAL A 4 -7.48 -29.69 14.19
C VAL A 4 -8.86 -29.34 13.62
N LEU A 5 -9.92 -29.93 14.20
CA LEU A 5 -11.33 -29.70 13.84
C LEU A 5 -12.05 -28.73 14.78
N HIS A 6 -11.41 -28.34 15.90
CA HIS A 6 -11.91 -27.30 16.76
C HIS A 6 -11.19 -26.00 16.43
N ASN A 7 -11.91 -25.13 15.72
CA ASN A 7 -11.62 -23.71 15.51
C ASN A 7 -11.45 -23.00 16.87
N ARG A 8 -10.34 -23.27 17.57
CA ARG A 8 -9.89 -22.58 18.77
C ARG A 8 -8.73 -21.68 18.34
N GLU A 9 -9.08 -20.56 17.72
CA GLU A 9 -8.15 -19.43 17.56
C GLU A 9 -7.71 -18.82 18.92
N GLU A 10 -8.28 -19.30 20.02
CA GLU A 10 -8.05 -18.85 21.39
C GLU A 10 -6.70 -19.30 21.99
N ARG A 11 -5.86 -19.99 21.21
CA ARG A 11 -4.52 -20.42 21.65
C ARG A 11 -3.42 -20.11 20.64
N LEU A 12 -3.59 -19.10 19.80
CA LEU A 12 -2.42 -18.49 19.18
C LEU A 12 -1.66 -17.70 20.25
N PRO A 13 -0.34 -17.95 20.44
CA PRO A 13 0.49 -17.14 21.33
C PRO A 13 0.32 -15.67 20.96
N PRO A 14 0.41 -14.72 21.92
CA PRO A 14 0.13 -13.31 21.68
C PRO A 14 1.04 -12.80 20.55
N VAL A 15 0.54 -12.87 19.32
CA VAL A 15 1.25 -12.43 18.13
C VAL A 15 1.47 -10.95 18.39
N GLY A 16 2.75 -10.57 18.51
CA GLY A 16 3.19 -9.27 18.99
C GLY A 16 2.27 -8.17 18.48
N ARG A 17 1.55 -7.57 19.43
CA ARG A 17 0.48 -6.56 19.30
C ARG A 17 0.93 -5.27 18.58
N TYR A 18 2.15 -5.26 18.04
CA TYR A 18 2.72 -4.35 17.05
C TYR A 18 2.91 -5.03 15.67
N ASN A 19 1.79 -5.47 15.08
CA ASN A 19 1.35 -4.96 13.78
C ASN A 19 2.26 -5.15 12.55
N ALA A 20 2.61 -6.40 12.21
CA ALA A 20 3.17 -6.71 10.89
C ALA A 20 2.30 -6.13 9.76
N GLY A 21 0.97 -6.16 9.93
CA GLY A 21 -0.02 -5.52 9.05
C GLY A 21 0.12 -4.00 8.97
N GLN A 22 0.01 -3.23 10.07
CA GLN A 22 0.17 -1.76 10.02
C GLN A 22 1.56 -1.37 9.55
N LYS A 23 2.63 -2.05 9.95
CA LYS A 23 3.98 -1.68 9.53
C LYS A 23 4.11 -1.87 8.02
N LEU A 24 3.62 -2.99 7.48
CA LEU A 24 3.57 -3.21 6.04
C LEU A 24 2.69 -2.16 5.35
N LEU A 25 1.49 -1.90 5.83
CA LEU A 25 0.60 -0.86 5.27
C LEU A 25 1.24 0.53 5.32
N PHE A 26 1.94 0.87 6.40
CA PHE A 26 2.68 2.13 6.52
C PHE A 26 3.74 2.25 5.43
N TRP A 27 4.58 1.23 5.26
CA TRP A 27 5.61 1.24 4.22
C TRP A 27 5.00 1.26 2.82
N VAL A 28 3.93 0.51 2.57
CA VAL A 28 3.23 0.49 1.27
C VAL A 28 2.63 1.86 0.97
N LEU A 29 1.88 2.48 1.89
CA LEU A 29 1.33 3.82 1.69
C LEU A 29 2.44 4.85 1.45
N LEU A 30 3.52 4.80 2.24
CA LEU A 30 4.64 5.73 2.11
C LEU A 30 5.34 5.59 0.74
N LEU A 31 5.63 4.36 0.31
CA LEU A 31 6.23 4.09 -1.00
C LEU A 31 5.29 4.50 -2.14
N SER A 32 4.00 4.20 -2.04
CA SER A 32 3.01 4.61 -3.05
C SER A 32 2.90 6.13 -3.16
N MET A 33 2.86 6.86 -2.05
CA MET A 33 2.84 8.32 -2.05
C MET A 33 4.12 8.90 -2.67
N ALA A 34 5.29 8.38 -2.29
CA ALA A 34 6.57 8.82 -2.87
C ALA A 34 6.65 8.52 -4.37
N GLY A 35 6.28 7.31 -4.79
CA GLY A 35 6.24 6.91 -6.20
C GLY A 35 5.29 7.75 -7.04
N GLN A 36 4.11 8.07 -6.50
CA GLN A 36 3.12 8.90 -7.18
C GLN A 36 3.57 10.35 -7.33
N LEU A 37 4.27 10.90 -6.32
CA LEU A 37 4.87 12.23 -6.40
C LEU A 37 6.00 12.28 -7.43
N LEU A 38 6.92 11.32 -7.40
CA LEU A 38 8.05 11.26 -8.34
C LEU A 38 7.59 11.09 -9.79
N THR A 39 6.68 10.15 -10.03
CA THR A 39 6.12 9.93 -11.37
C THR A 39 5.29 11.11 -11.86
N GLY A 40 4.51 11.74 -10.96
CA GLY A 40 3.77 12.96 -11.27
C GLY A 40 4.68 14.15 -11.61
N LEU A 41 5.82 14.28 -10.92
CA LEU A 41 6.82 15.31 -11.20
C LEU A 41 7.45 15.09 -12.58
N VAL A 42 7.80 13.84 -12.92
CA VAL A 42 8.36 13.49 -14.25
C VAL A 42 7.35 13.75 -15.37
N MET A 43 6.06 13.45 -15.16
CA MET A 43 5.00 13.72 -16.14
C MET A 43 4.64 15.21 -16.28
N TRP A 44 5.13 16.07 -15.38
CA TRP A 44 4.75 17.47 -15.37
C TRP A 44 5.29 18.21 -16.59
N ARG A 45 4.39 18.45 -17.56
CA ARG A 45 4.72 19.02 -18.87
C ARG A 45 5.31 20.43 -18.84
N ALA A 46 4.88 21.27 -17.91
CA ALA A 46 5.33 22.66 -17.85
C ALA A 46 6.79 22.80 -17.39
N TYR A 47 7.28 21.92 -16.51
CA TYR A 47 8.58 22.11 -15.85
C TYR A 47 9.59 21.01 -16.13
N PHE A 48 9.19 19.74 -16.29
CA PHE A 48 10.13 18.61 -16.30
C PHE A 48 10.08 17.76 -17.57
N SER A 49 8.99 17.80 -18.36
CA SER A 49 8.88 16.90 -19.53
C SER A 49 9.92 17.13 -20.63
N HIS A 50 10.59 18.28 -20.65
CA HIS A 50 11.64 18.56 -21.64
C HIS A 50 13.00 17.96 -21.26
N LEU A 51 13.19 17.55 -20.00
CA LEU A 51 14.42 16.93 -19.50
C LEU A 51 14.44 15.41 -19.74
N PHE A 52 13.30 14.80 -20.05
CA PHE A 52 13.14 13.36 -20.13
C PHE A 52 12.71 12.90 -21.53
N PRO A 53 13.25 11.78 -22.04
CA PRO A 53 12.84 11.22 -23.32
C PRO A 53 11.40 10.68 -23.24
N ILE A 54 10.73 10.62 -24.40
CA ILE A 54 9.33 10.17 -24.53
C ILE A 54 9.09 8.79 -23.89
N GLY A 55 10.06 7.87 -24.03
CA GLY A 55 9.97 6.54 -23.39
C GLY A 55 9.85 6.61 -21.86
N MET A 56 10.55 7.54 -21.22
CA MET A 56 10.46 7.76 -19.77
C MET A 56 9.10 8.33 -19.36
N LEU A 57 8.52 9.21 -20.17
CA LEU A 57 7.18 9.76 -19.91
C LEU A 57 6.10 8.68 -19.96
N HIS A 58 6.20 7.73 -20.89
CA HIS A 58 5.29 6.58 -20.94
C HIS A 58 5.44 5.67 -19.72
N LEU A 59 6.69 5.37 -19.33
CA LEU A 59 6.95 4.57 -18.12
C LEU A 59 6.45 5.28 -16.86
N ALA A 60 6.65 6.60 -16.74
CA ALA A 60 6.14 7.40 -15.64
C ALA A 60 4.62 7.37 -15.58
N SER A 61 3.92 7.44 -16.73
CA SER A 61 2.45 7.31 -16.79
C SER A 61 1.96 5.94 -16.34
N LEU A 62 2.64 4.87 -16.75
CA LEU A 62 2.31 3.50 -16.33
C LEU A 62 2.52 3.33 -14.81
N LEU A 63 3.67 3.79 -14.30
CA LEU A 63 3.98 3.73 -12.88
C LEU A 63 3.03 4.61 -12.05
N HIS A 64 2.64 5.78 -12.54
CA HIS A 64 1.70 6.65 -11.83
C HIS A 64 0.33 5.98 -11.66
N ALA A 65 -0.20 5.38 -12.72
CA ALA A 65 -1.44 4.62 -12.66
C ALA A 65 -1.33 3.41 -11.71
N PHE A 66 -0.20 2.70 -11.74
CA PHE A 66 0.05 1.57 -10.85
C PHE A 66 0.13 1.99 -9.37
N PHE A 67 0.92 3.02 -9.04
CA PHE A 67 1.02 3.52 -7.67
C PHE A 67 -0.31 4.09 -7.17
N GLY A 68 -1.07 4.76 -8.02
CA GLY A 68 -2.43 5.22 -7.73
C GLY A 68 -3.37 4.07 -7.38
N PHE A 69 -3.36 3.00 -8.17
CA PHE A 69 -4.15 1.81 -7.90
C PHE A 69 -3.76 1.16 -6.55
N VAL A 70 -2.47 0.95 -6.32
CA VAL A 70 -1.96 0.37 -5.06
C VAL A 70 -2.31 1.26 -3.86
N LEU A 71 -2.23 2.58 -4.00
CA LEU A 71 -2.56 3.54 -2.94
C LEU A 71 -4.04 3.43 -2.57
N VAL A 72 -4.95 3.40 -3.56
CA VAL A 72 -6.40 3.23 -3.32
C VAL A 72 -6.68 1.91 -2.61
N CYS A 73 -6.15 0.78 -3.11
CA CYS A 73 -6.31 -0.52 -2.46
C CYS A 73 -5.79 -0.51 -1.01
N SER A 74 -4.64 0.14 -0.78
CA SER A 74 -4.02 0.19 0.55
C SER A 74 -4.81 1.07 1.53
N ILE A 75 -5.39 2.17 1.07
CA ILE A 75 -6.29 3.01 1.89
C ILE A 75 -7.53 2.21 2.31
N ILE A 76 -8.13 1.43 1.40
CA ILE A 76 -9.28 0.58 1.71
C ILE A 76 -8.90 -0.39 2.85
N VAL A 77 -7.82 -1.15 2.69
CA VAL A 77 -7.35 -2.09 3.72
C VAL A 77 -7.04 -1.38 5.04
N HIS A 78 -6.44 -0.18 4.99
CA HIS A 78 -6.15 0.63 6.17
C HIS A 78 -7.42 1.01 6.95
N VAL A 79 -8.46 1.50 6.27
CA VAL A 79 -9.73 1.88 6.88
C VAL A 79 -10.47 0.67 7.46
N TYR A 80 -10.49 -0.46 6.75
CA TYR A 80 -11.08 -1.71 7.26
C TYR A 80 -10.34 -2.24 8.49
N ALA A 81 -9.00 -2.25 8.47
CA ALA A 81 -8.19 -2.67 9.60
C ALA A 81 -8.38 -1.74 10.82
N ALA A 82 -8.49 -0.43 10.60
CA ALA A 82 -8.79 0.55 11.65
C ALA A 82 -10.19 0.33 12.25
N THR A 83 -11.21 0.17 11.41
CA THR A 83 -12.61 0.01 11.86
C THR A 83 -12.84 -1.34 12.54
N GLY A 84 -12.25 -2.42 12.03
CA GLY A 84 -12.36 -3.76 12.62
C GLY A 84 -11.74 -3.88 14.03
N SER A 85 -10.80 -3.01 14.37
CA SER A 85 -10.18 -2.96 15.71
C SER A 85 -11.07 -2.32 16.79
N ARG A 86 -12.16 -1.62 16.40
CA ARG A 86 -13.07 -0.89 17.30
C ARG A 86 -14.29 -1.74 17.75
N SER A 87 -14.46 -2.95 17.21
CA SER A 87 -15.66 -3.79 17.40
C SER A 87 -15.44 -4.99 18.35
N ARG A 88 -14.39 -4.99 19.18
CA ARG A 88 -14.16 -5.99 20.24
C ARG A 88 -13.79 -5.29 21.54
#